data_AF-A0A9E5SF47-F1
#
_entry.id   AF-A0A9E5SF47-F1
#
_cell.length_a   1.000
_cell.length_b   1.000
_cell.length_c   1.000
_cell.angle_alpha   90.00
_cell.angle_beta   90.00
_cell.angle_gamma   90.00
#
_symmetry.space_group_name_H-M   'P 1'
#
loop_
_entity.id
_entity.type
_entity.pdbx_description
1 polymer ?
#
loop_
_entity_poly.entity_id
_entity_poly.type
_entity_poly.pdbx_seq_one_letter_code
_entity_poly.pdbx_strand_id
1 'polypeptide(L)'
;MTQQVGSKNDRDLVEMVLPDAPIPFPHANLDEQRDAFEEVGFRILRDQETFRPIRFFDIGAFVWFARVIEWEFPEFSVDKCFDRLLQMQSRMDKEGVIEGTIHRFLIVAQK
;
A
#
# COMPACT_ATOMS: atom_id res chain seq x y z
N MET A 1 -0.90 -20.39 8.14
CA MET A 1 -0.14 -19.58 7.17
C MET A 1 -1.01 -18.40 6.77
N THR A 2 -0.47 -17.19 6.86
CA THR A 2 -1.12 -15.96 6.43
C THR A 2 -0.19 -15.19 5.50
N GLN A 3 -0.74 -14.54 4.48
CA GLN A 3 -0.08 -13.47 3.75
C GLN A 3 -0.95 -12.24 3.91
N GLN A 4 -0.36 -11.10 4.25
CA GLN A 4 -1.09 -9.88 4.52
C GLN A 4 -0.48 -8.67 3.83
N VAL A 5 -1.29 -7.63 3.72
CA VAL A 5 -0.89 -6.31 3.25
C VAL A 5 -0.27 -5.57 4.42
N GLY A 6 0.92 -5.01 4.22
CA GLY A 6 1.59 -4.27 5.27
C GLY A 6 1.24 -2.79 5.27
N SER A 7 1.45 -2.11 6.39
CA SER A 7 1.04 -0.72 6.66
C SER A 7 1.69 0.34 5.78
N LYS A 8 2.72 -0.04 5.02
CA LYS A 8 3.44 0.81 4.08
C LYS A 8 3.00 0.61 2.62
N ASN A 9 1.93 -0.14 2.41
CA ASN A 9 1.42 -0.42 1.08
C ASN A 9 0.98 0.88 0.39
N ASP A 10 1.39 1.08 -0.86
CA ASP A 10 1.00 2.18 -1.75
C ASP A 10 1.15 3.60 -1.15
N ARG A 11 1.97 3.77 -0.10
CA ARG A 11 2.07 5.04 0.64
C ARG A 11 2.60 6.18 -0.22
N ASP A 12 3.57 5.87 -1.06
CA ASP A 12 4.09 6.79 -2.06
C ASP A 12 3.00 7.27 -3.03
N LEU A 13 2.12 6.38 -3.48
CA LEU A 13 1.00 6.73 -4.36
C LEU A 13 -0.06 7.56 -3.64
N VAL A 14 -0.39 7.19 -2.40
CA VAL A 14 -1.37 7.94 -1.60
C VAL A 14 -0.85 9.33 -1.33
N GLU A 15 0.42 9.50 -0.96
CA GLU A 15 1.04 10.81 -0.71
C GLU A 15 0.96 11.74 -1.94
N MET A 16 1.01 11.19 -3.17
CA MET A 16 0.89 11.99 -4.39
C MET A 16 -0.48 12.68 -4.49
N VAL A 17 -1.57 12.02 -4.04
CA VAL A 17 -2.95 12.55 -4.16
C VAL A 17 -3.56 13.03 -2.85
N LEU A 18 -3.10 12.52 -1.71
CA LEU A 18 -3.61 12.74 -0.35
C LEU A 18 -2.43 12.76 0.65
N PRO A 19 -1.59 13.82 0.66
CA PRO A 19 -0.35 13.86 1.46
C PRO A 19 -0.56 13.77 2.97
N ASP A 20 -1.72 14.19 3.47
CA ASP A 20 -2.06 14.18 4.89
C ASP A 20 -2.90 12.97 5.29
N ALA A 21 -3.04 11.97 4.41
CA ALA A 21 -3.79 10.76 4.70
C ALA A 21 -3.12 9.97 5.83
N PRO A 22 -3.88 9.52 6.85
CA PRO A 22 -3.34 8.69 7.91
C PRO A 22 -2.93 7.32 7.36
N ILE A 23 -1.95 6.68 8.00
CA ILE A 23 -1.57 5.30 7.69
C ILE A 23 -2.66 4.36 8.23
N PRO A 24 -3.34 3.59 7.36
CA PRO A 24 -4.28 2.59 7.82
C PRO A 24 -3.52 1.43 8.46
N PHE A 25 -3.99 0.98 9.63
CA PHE A 25 -3.43 -0.18 10.35
C PHE A 25 -1.90 -0.10 10.57
N PRO A 26 -1.38 0.88 11.33
CA PRO A 26 0.07 1.12 11.45
C PRO A 26 0.87 -0.11 11.93
N HIS A 27 0.25 -0.95 12.74
CA HIS A 27 0.80 -2.18 13.32
C HIS A 27 0.79 -3.40 12.37
N ALA A 28 0.25 -3.26 11.16
CA ALA A 28 0.26 -4.32 10.16
C ALA A 28 1.64 -4.41 9.49
N ASN A 29 2.65 -4.87 10.21
CA ASN A 29 4.00 -5.08 9.70
C ASN A 29 4.55 -6.42 10.20
N LEU A 30 5.59 -6.95 9.55
CA LEU A 30 6.04 -8.30 9.87
C LEU A 30 6.48 -8.43 11.33
N ASP A 31 7.25 -7.48 11.85
CA ASP A 31 7.82 -7.57 13.18
C ASP A 31 6.73 -7.61 14.26
N GLU A 32 5.82 -6.64 14.27
CA GLU A 32 4.76 -6.60 15.29
C GLU A 32 3.80 -7.79 15.18
N GLN A 33 3.48 -8.23 13.96
CA GLN A 33 2.60 -9.38 13.76
C GLN A 33 3.30 -10.70 14.11
N ARG A 34 4.61 -10.83 13.90
CA ARG A 34 5.40 -11.98 14.35
C ARG A 34 5.36 -12.07 15.88
N ASP A 35 5.66 -10.98 16.56
CA ASP A 35 5.71 -10.91 18.01
C ASP A 35 4.34 -11.28 18.62
N ALA A 36 3.23 -10.77 18.04
CA ALA A 36 1.87 -11.11 18.46
C ALA A 36 1.53 -12.62 18.34
N PHE A 37 2.08 -13.33 17.34
CA PHE A 37 1.92 -14.78 17.23
C PHE A 37 2.70 -15.53 18.31
N GLU A 38 3.93 -15.10 18.59
CA GLU A 38 4.79 -15.72 19.61
C GLU A 38 4.22 -15.52 21.02
N GLU A 39 3.67 -14.34 21.33
CA GLU A 39 3.03 -14.03 22.61
C GLU A 39 1.87 -14.97 22.95
N VAL A 40 1.13 -15.44 21.94
CA VAL A 40 0.01 -16.38 22.13
C VAL A 40 0.42 -17.84 21.94
N GLY A 41 1.73 -18.11 21.93
CA GLY A 41 2.32 -19.44 22.00
C GLY A 41 2.52 -20.15 20.67
N PHE A 42 2.44 -19.44 19.53
CA PHE A 42 2.81 -20.04 18.25
C PHE A 42 4.33 -20.02 18.07
N ARG A 43 4.85 -21.07 17.45
CA ARG A 43 6.21 -21.12 16.91
C ARG A 43 6.21 -20.63 15.47
N ILE A 44 7.00 -19.61 15.17
CA ILE A 44 7.24 -19.14 13.80
C ILE A 44 8.12 -20.17 13.08
N LEU A 45 7.61 -20.69 11.96
CA LEU A 45 8.33 -21.63 11.09
C LEU A 45 9.00 -20.92 9.91
N ARG A 46 8.36 -19.85 9.42
CA ARG A 46 8.86 -19.01 8.33
C ARG A 46 8.18 -17.66 8.38
N ASP A 47 8.96 -16.60 8.25
CA ASP A 47 8.49 -15.25 7.97
C ASP A 47 9.21 -14.67 6.75
N GLN A 48 8.53 -13.79 6.02
CA GLN A 48 9.10 -13.02 4.92
C GLN A 48 8.38 -11.69 4.80
N GLU A 49 9.12 -10.64 4.46
CA GLU A 49 8.56 -9.32 4.11
C GLU A 49 9.14 -8.88 2.77
N THR A 50 8.32 -8.20 1.96
CA THR A 50 8.76 -7.71 0.67
C THR A 50 8.09 -6.39 0.30
N PHE A 51 8.89 -5.55 -0.33
CA PHE A 51 8.49 -4.29 -0.96
C PHE A 51 8.73 -4.45 -2.45
N ARG A 52 7.68 -4.30 -3.25
CA ARG A 52 7.74 -4.54 -4.70
C ARG A 52 7.10 -3.38 -5.43
N PRO A 53 7.57 -3.06 -6.66
CA PRO A 53 6.96 -1.99 -7.42
C PRO A 53 5.56 -2.40 -7.91
N ILE A 54 4.63 -1.46 -7.84
CA ILE A 54 3.40 -1.44 -8.64
C ILE A 54 3.52 -0.29 -9.64
N ARG A 55 3.04 -0.49 -10.87
CA ARG A 55 3.22 0.47 -11.96
C ARG A 55 1.92 0.78 -12.66
N PHE A 56 1.70 2.06 -12.90
CA PHE A 56 0.57 2.60 -13.65
C PHE A 56 1.10 3.30 -14.90
N PHE A 57 0.52 2.93 -16.04
CA PHE A 57 0.83 3.52 -17.36
C PHE A 57 -0.37 4.30 -17.92
N ASP A 58 -1.44 4.41 -17.13
CA ASP A 58 -2.67 5.12 -17.45
C ASP A 58 -3.23 5.75 -16.17
N ILE A 59 -3.58 7.03 -16.23
CA ILE A 59 -4.11 7.74 -15.05
C ILE A 59 -5.52 7.25 -14.70
N GLY A 60 -6.31 6.81 -15.68
CA GLY A 60 -7.64 6.26 -15.45
C GLY A 60 -7.60 4.98 -14.62
N ALA A 61 -6.63 4.10 -14.90
CA ALA A 61 -6.37 2.90 -14.14
C ALA A 61 -5.98 3.21 -12.68
N PHE A 62 -5.14 4.23 -12.47
CA PHE A 62 -4.81 4.70 -11.12
C PHE A 62 -6.04 5.27 -10.39
N VAL A 63 -6.83 6.11 -11.05
CA VAL A 63 -8.06 6.68 -10.48
C VAL A 63 -9.04 5.58 -10.06
N TRP A 64 -9.23 4.57 -10.90
CA TRP A 64 -10.08 3.43 -10.56
C TRP A 64 -9.53 2.66 -9.36
N PHE A 65 -8.21 2.40 -9.34
CA PHE A 65 -7.52 1.73 -8.24
C PHE A 65 -7.71 2.48 -6.92
N ALA A 66 -7.40 3.78 -6.88
CA ALA A 66 -7.57 4.62 -5.69
C ALA A 66 -9.03 4.67 -5.22
N ARG A 67 -9.99 4.69 -6.16
CA ARG A 67 -11.42 4.70 -5.83
C ARG A 67 -11.91 3.39 -5.20
N VAL A 68 -11.35 2.24 -5.59
CA VAL A 68 -11.79 0.92 -5.09
C VAL A 68 -11.19 0.60 -3.72
N ILE A 69 -9.99 1.10 -3.43
CA ILE A 69 -9.25 0.79 -2.20
C ILE A 69 -9.43 1.92 -1.19
N GLU A 70 -10.67 2.10 -0.72
CA GLU A 70 -11.05 3.21 0.16
C GLU A 70 -10.26 3.25 1.48
N TRP A 71 -9.88 2.09 2.01
CA TRP A 71 -9.09 2.03 3.25
C TRP A 71 -7.65 2.55 3.07
N GLU A 72 -7.11 2.52 1.86
CA GLU A 72 -5.77 3.03 1.52
C GLU A 72 -5.83 4.49 1.05
N PHE A 73 -6.89 4.83 0.31
CA PHE A 73 -7.17 6.17 -0.24
C PHE A 73 -8.47 6.74 0.36
N PRO A 74 -8.46 7.11 1.66
CA PRO A 74 -9.66 7.55 2.35
C PRO A 74 -10.24 8.81 1.70
N GLU A 75 -11.56 8.81 1.51
CA GLU A 75 -12.33 9.93 0.94
C GLU A 75 -11.85 10.43 -0.44
N PHE A 76 -11.10 9.60 -1.18
CA PHE A 76 -10.60 9.93 -2.50
C PHE A 76 -11.74 10.22 -3.48
N SER A 77 -11.57 11.30 -4.24
CA SER A 77 -12.41 11.60 -5.40
C SER A 77 -11.59 12.38 -6.42
N VAL A 78 -11.96 12.24 -7.69
CA VAL A 78 -11.32 12.97 -8.79
C VAL A 78 -11.41 14.48 -8.55
N ASP A 79 -12.58 14.98 -8.13
CA ASP A 79 -12.81 16.41 -7.93
C ASP A 79 -11.89 17.00 -6.84
N LYS A 80 -11.77 16.31 -5.69
CA LYS A 80 -10.89 16.77 -4.59
C LYS A 80 -9.41 16.70 -4.94
N CYS A 81 -9.01 15.76 -5.81
CA CYS A 81 -7.61 15.48 -6.12
C CYS A 81 -7.19 15.95 -7.52
N PHE A 82 -8.03 16.74 -8.21
CA PHE A 82 -7.89 17.00 -9.65
C PHE A 82 -6.53 17.59 -10.03
N ASP A 83 -6.07 18.64 -9.32
CA ASP A 83 -4.77 19.28 -9.60
C ASP A 83 -3.59 18.33 -9.40
N ARG A 84 -3.69 17.41 -8.43
CA ARG A 84 -2.67 16.39 -8.17
C ARG A 84 -2.67 15.30 -9.24
N LEU A 85 -3.84 14.89 -9.69
CA LEU A 85 -4.00 13.96 -10.82
C LEU A 85 -3.43 14.55 -12.11
N LEU A 86 -3.59 15.86 -12.35
CA LEU A 86 -2.95 16.54 -13.47
C LEU A 86 -1.42 16.55 -13.37
N GLN A 87 -0.87 16.78 -12.18
CA GLN A 87 0.58 16.69 -11.95
C GLN A 87 1.09 15.27 -12.18
N MET A 88 0.35 14.26 -11.71
CA MET A 88 0.67 12.85 -11.91
C MET A 88 0.61 12.46 -13.40
N GLN A 89 -0.39 12.93 -14.15
CA GLN A 89 -0.45 12.77 -15.61
C GLN A 89 0.75 13.44 -16.29
N SER A 90 1.11 14.67 -15.91
CA SER A 90 2.25 15.37 -16.51
C SER A 90 3.58 14.66 -16.25
N ARG A 91 3.73 14.01 -15.10
CA ARG A 91 4.88 13.13 -14.80
C ARG A 91 4.84 11.89 -15.68
N MET A 92 3.68 11.23 -15.78
CA MET A 92 3.49 10.05 -16.61
C MET A 92 3.80 10.32 -18.09
N ASP A 93 3.43 11.50 -18.62
CA ASP A 93 3.73 11.90 -20.01
C ASP A 93 5.24 12.03 -20.28
N LYS A 94 6.03 12.37 -19.25
CA LYS A 94 7.49 12.55 -19.34
C LYS A 94 8.25 11.26 -19.08
N GLU A 95 7.86 10.54 -18.03
CA GLU A 95 8.56 9.36 -17.51
C GLU A 95 8.03 8.04 -18.10
N GLY A 96 6.83 8.07 -18.69
CA GLY A 96 6.14 6.92 -19.26
C GLY A 96 5.47 6.02 -18.22
N VAL A 97 5.65 6.26 -16.93
CA VAL A 97 5.13 5.40 -15.85
C VAL A 97 5.01 6.19 -14.55
N ILE A 98 4.03 5.83 -13.72
CA ILE A 98 4.04 6.14 -12.29
C ILE A 98 4.26 4.85 -11.53
N GLU A 99 5.30 4.82 -10.70
CA GLU A 99 5.65 3.68 -9.85
C GLU A 99 5.29 3.99 -8.39
N GLY A 100 4.71 3.00 -7.74
CA GLY A 100 4.44 2.96 -6.30
C GLY A 100 5.02 1.70 -5.67
N THR A 101 4.84 1.53 -4.37
CA THR A 101 5.44 0.43 -3.62
C THR A 101 4.39 -0.37 -2.87
N ILE A 102 4.17 -1.63 -3.28
CA ILE A 102 3.33 -2.56 -2.52
C ILE A 102 4.14 -3.19 -1.38
N HIS A 103 3.50 -3.34 -0.22
CA HIS A 103 4.08 -3.95 0.97
C HIS A 103 3.33 -5.25 1.31
N ARG A 104 4.03 -6.38 1.34
CA ARG A 104 3.47 -7.70 1.71
C ARG A 104 4.34 -8.40 2.73
N PHE A 105 3.71 -9.11 3.65
CA PHE A 105 4.40 -10.02 4.56
C PHE A 105 3.70 -11.37 4.66
N LEU A 106 4.46 -12.42 4.97
CA LEU A 106 4.02 -13.81 5.11
C LEU A 106 4.45 -14.31 6.49
N ILE A 107 3.53 -14.95 7.21
CA ILE A 107 3.83 -15.70 8.43
C ILE A 107 3.32 -17.14 8.30
N VAL A 108 4.21 -18.11 8.48
CA VAL A 108 3.91 -19.52 8.65
C VAL A 108 4.25 -19.87 10.09
N ALA A 109 3.24 -20.23 10.88
CA ALA A 109 3.41 -20.56 12.28
C ALA A 109 2.66 -21.87 12.63
N GLN A 110 3.13 -22.54 13.67
CA GLN A 110 2.56 -23.76 14.23
C GLN A 110 2.25 -23.53 15.71
N LYS A 111 1.10 -24.01 16.17
CA LYS A 111 0.74 -24.05 17.58
C LYS A 111 1.24 -25.34 18.22
#